data_AF-A0A7V1ZXU3-F1
#
_entry.id   AF-A0A7V1ZXU3-F1
#
_cell.length_a   1.000
_cell.length_b   1.000
_cell.length_c   1.000
_cell.angle_alpha   90.00
_cell.angle_beta   90.00
_cell.angle_gamma   90.00
#
_symmetry.space_group_name_H-M   'P 1'
#
loop_
_entity.id
_entity.type
_entity.pdbx_description
1 polymer ?
#
loop_
_entity_poly.entity_id
_entity_poly.type
_entity_poly.pdbx_seq_one_letter_code
_entity_poly.pdbx_strand_id
1 'polypeptide(L)'
;MSPIKYFTQIRLQSDSRSLRHFMVQYAERYGIKPAARMFNTTPKTVKKWLRRKDNGSDDWLVDQRSLSKPRKSRIPEKEKQRVIELKKRHRSWGAMRIKREYGLAISDKAMRKIWRKEGLTK
;
A
#
# COMPACT_ATOMS: atom_id res chain seq x y z
N MET A 1 -10.81 29.27 12.85
CA MET A 1 -10.05 28.24 12.10
C MET A 1 -9.44 27.30 13.11
N SER A 2 -9.40 25.99 12.87
CA SER A 2 -8.77 25.06 13.82
C SER A 2 -7.25 25.28 13.84
N PRO A 3 -6.62 25.43 15.02
CA PRO A 3 -5.18 25.67 15.11
C PRO A 3 -4.36 24.46 14.68
N ILE A 4 -4.93 23.25 14.74
CA ILE A 4 -4.26 22.00 14.41
C ILE A 4 -4.66 21.56 13.00
N LYS A 5 -3.68 21.10 12.20
CA LYS A 5 -3.94 20.54 10.87
C LYS A 5 -4.80 19.27 10.97
N TYR A 6 -5.72 19.11 10.03
CA TYR A 6 -6.62 17.94 9.93
C TYR A 6 -5.92 16.58 10.09
N PHE A 7 -4.80 16.36 9.38
CA PHE A 7 -4.08 15.08 9.45
C PHE A 7 -3.42 14.84 10.81
N THR A 8 -3.08 15.90 11.54
CA THR A 8 -2.56 15.78 12.91
C THR A 8 -3.68 15.41 13.87
N GLN A 9 -4.86 16.02 13.73
CA GLN A 9 -6.05 15.66 14.52
C GLN A 9 -6.45 14.19 14.34
N ILE A 10 -6.44 13.69 13.09
CA ILE A 10 -6.72 12.28 12.79
C ILE A 10 -5.73 11.32 13.44
N ARG A 11 -4.47 11.72 13.63
CA ARG A 11 -3.44 10.88 14.27
C ARG A 11 -3.51 10.91 15.78
N LEU A 12 -3.94 12.03 16.36
CA LEU A 12 -4.07 12.22 17.80
C LEU A 12 -5.37 11.64 18.35
N GLN A 13 -6.44 11.65 17.56
CA GLN A 13 -7.75 11.14 17.97
C GLN A 13 -7.91 9.67 17.59
N SER A 14 -8.37 8.87 18.54
CA SER A 14 -8.71 7.45 18.33
C SER A 14 -9.85 7.28 17.32
N ASP A 15 -10.81 8.22 17.31
CA ASP A 15 -11.96 8.18 16.42
C ASP A 15 -11.86 9.18 15.26
N SER A 16 -11.22 8.74 14.17
CA SER A 16 -11.14 9.53 12.94
C SER A 16 -12.48 9.68 12.18
N ARG A 17 -13.50 8.88 12.53
CA ARG A 17 -14.78 8.85 11.81
C ARG A 17 -15.63 10.07 12.15
N SER A 18 -15.74 10.41 13.43
CA SER A 18 -16.47 11.61 13.89
C SER A 18 -15.93 12.89 13.22
N LEU A 19 -14.61 13.10 13.19
CA LEU A 19 -14.02 14.28 12.54
C LEU A 19 -14.37 14.37 11.03
N ARG A 20 -14.35 13.23 10.32
CA ARG A 20 -14.73 13.15 8.90
C ARG A 20 -16.21 13.46 8.70
N HIS A 21 -17.06 12.95 9.59
CA HIS A 21 -18.49 13.20 9.56
C HIS A 21 -18.81 14.68 9.77
N PHE A 22 -18.24 15.31 10.80
CA PHE A 22 -18.38 16.76 11.04
C PHE A 22 -17.89 17.59 9.85
N MET A 23 -16.77 17.19 9.23
CA MET A 23 -16.25 17.89 8.07
C MET A 23 -17.20 17.84 6.87
N VAL A 24 -17.84 16.69 6.64
CA VAL A 24 -18.82 16.56 5.56
C VAL A 24 -20.08 17.36 5.87
N GLN A 25 -20.66 17.26 7.07
CA GLN A 25 -21.82 18.06 7.44
C GLN A 25 -21.57 19.57 7.32
N TYR A 26 -20.41 20.03 7.77
CA TYR A 26 -20.04 21.45 7.64
C TYR A 26 -19.90 21.85 6.17
N ALA A 27 -19.33 20.99 5.33
CA ALA A 27 -19.18 21.24 3.90
C ALA A 27 -20.53 21.26 3.17
N GLU A 28 -21.52 20.48 3.60
CA GLU A 28 -22.89 20.52 3.05
C GLU A 28 -23.59 21.83 3.38
N ARG A 29 -23.36 22.38 4.58
CA ARG A 29 -24.00 23.62 5.03
C ARG A 29 -23.33 24.89 4.50
N TYR A 30 -22.00 24.90 4.44
CA TYR A 30 -21.21 26.12 4.15
C TYR A 30 -20.35 26.01 2.89
N GLY A 31 -20.28 24.84 2.26
CA GLY A 31 -19.48 24.59 1.07
C GLY A 31 -18.04 24.12 1.34
N ILE A 32 -17.38 23.67 0.27
CA ILE A 32 -16.08 22.99 0.30
C ILE A 32 -14.93 23.91 0.77
N LYS A 33 -14.87 25.14 0.27
CA LYS A 33 -13.78 26.09 0.58
C LYS A 33 -13.83 26.54 2.06
N PRO A 34 -15.00 26.90 2.63
CA PRO A 34 -15.12 27.20 4.06
C PRO A 34 -14.77 26.00 4.94
N ALA A 35 -15.22 24.79 4.59
CA ALA A 35 -14.86 23.58 5.32
C ALA A 35 -13.34 23.34 5.34
N ALA A 36 -12.68 23.50 4.19
CA ALA A 36 -11.23 23.33 4.10
C ALA A 36 -10.47 24.29 5.04
N ARG A 37 -10.93 25.55 5.14
CA ARG A 37 -10.35 26.56 6.05
C ARG A 37 -10.64 26.23 7.51
N MET A 38 -11.86 25.79 7.83
CA MET A 38 -12.27 25.47 9.20
C MET A 38 -11.42 24.32 9.76
N PHE A 39 -11.33 23.21 9.02
CA PHE A 39 -10.60 22.00 9.41
C PHE A 39 -9.10 22.06 9.11
N ASN A 40 -8.58 23.20 8.63
CA ASN A 40 -7.16 23.37 8.30
C ASN A 40 -6.64 22.23 7.39
N THR A 41 -7.35 22.02 6.28
CA THR A 41 -7.11 20.98 5.28
C THR A 41 -7.23 21.54 3.86
N THR A 42 -7.06 20.68 2.85
CA THR A 42 -7.22 21.10 1.44
C THR A 42 -8.66 20.86 0.95
N PRO A 43 -9.16 21.67 0.00
CA PRO A 43 -10.45 21.41 -0.66
C PRO A 43 -10.53 20.03 -1.32
N LYS A 44 -9.39 19.46 -1.75
CA LYS A 44 -9.31 18.10 -2.31
C LYS A 44 -9.69 17.05 -1.27
N THR A 45 -9.25 17.21 -0.01
CA THR A 45 -9.61 16.32 1.09
C THR A 45 -11.11 16.35 1.34
N VAL A 46 -11.70 17.54 1.45
CA VAL A 46 -13.15 17.70 1.67
C VAL A 46 -13.95 17.07 0.52
N LYS A 47 -13.56 17.35 -0.73
CA LYS A 47 -14.19 16.77 -1.93
C LYS A 47 -14.10 15.24 -1.97
N LYS A 48 -12.98 14.65 -1.53
CA LYS A 48 -12.81 13.18 -1.42
C LYS A 48 -13.89 12.58 -0.52
N TRP A 49 -14.12 13.17 0.66
CA TRP A 49 -15.07 12.61 1.63
C TRP A 49 -16.53 12.85 1.22
N LEU A 50 -16.86 13.99 0.63
CA LEU A 50 -18.19 14.24 0.05
C LEU A 50 -18.52 13.18 -1.02
N ARG A 51 -17.63 12.99 -2.00
CA ARG A 51 -17.82 11.98 -3.05
C ARG A 51 -18.00 10.56 -2.49
N ARG A 52 -17.30 10.24 -1.40
CA ARG A 52 -17.44 8.91 -0.77
C ARG A 52 -18.80 8.75 -0.09
N LYS A 53 -19.32 9.80 0.55
CA LYS A 53 -20.68 9.81 1.11
C LYS A 53 -21.72 9.66 0.00
N ASP A 54 -21.58 10.42 -1.08
CA ASP A 54 -22.51 10.41 -2.22
C ASP A 54 -22.55 9.04 -2.93
N ASN A 55 -21.42 8.33 -2.96
CA ASN A 55 -21.32 6.99 -3.55
C ASN A 55 -22.02 5.89 -2.72
N GLY A 56 -22.65 6.22 -1.58
CA GLY A 56 -23.53 5.29 -0.84
C GLY A 56 -22.82 4.10 -0.18
N SER A 57 -21.52 4.18 0.06
CA SER A 57 -20.79 3.10 0.74
C SER A 57 -20.96 3.24 2.26
N ASP A 58 -21.50 2.23 2.94
CA ASP A 58 -21.69 2.25 4.40
C ASP A 58 -20.39 2.54 5.18
N ASP A 59 -19.24 2.17 4.60
CA ASP A 59 -17.90 2.41 5.14
C ASP A 59 -17.21 3.66 4.56
N TRP A 60 -17.95 4.63 4.04
CA TRP A 60 -17.38 5.83 3.42
C TRP A 60 -16.46 6.64 4.35
N LEU A 61 -16.62 6.48 5.67
CA LEU A 61 -15.81 7.08 6.73
C LEU A 61 -14.49 6.34 7.00
N VAL A 62 -14.31 5.13 6.50
CA VAL A 62 -13.07 4.36 6.63
C VAL A 62 -12.08 4.84 5.58
N ASP A 63 -10.84 5.12 6.00
CA ASP A 63 -9.82 5.45 5.01
C ASP A 63 -9.41 4.16 4.29
N GLN A 64 -9.96 3.97 3.09
CA GLN A 64 -9.47 2.98 2.15
C GLN A 64 -8.03 3.37 1.81
N ARG A 65 -7.06 2.78 2.51
CA ARG A 65 -5.66 2.80 2.09
C ARG A 65 -5.65 2.24 0.68
N SER A 66 -5.37 3.09 -0.31
CA SER A 66 -4.88 2.59 -1.59
C SER A 66 -3.50 2.03 -1.30
N LEU A 67 -3.46 0.79 -0.80
CA LEU A 67 -2.25 0.00 -0.83
C LEU A 67 -1.92 -0.08 -2.30
N SER A 68 -0.98 0.77 -2.76
CA SER A 68 -0.37 0.61 -4.06
C SER A 68 0.05 -0.85 -4.11
N LYS A 69 -0.66 -1.67 -4.90
CA LYS A 69 -0.40 -3.10 -4.95
C LYS A 69 1.10 -3.23 -5.19
N PRO A 70 1.85 -3.97 -4.37
CA PRO A 70 3.29 -4.04 -4.53
C PRO A 70 3.56 -4.41 -5.99
N ARG A 71 4.31 -3.57 -6.71
CA ARG A 71 4.70 -3.83 -8.10
C ARG A 71 5.26 -5.25 -8.12
N LYS A 72 4.52 -6.20 -8.69
CA LYS A 72 5.00 -7.56 -8.89
C LYS A 72 6.15 -7.42 -9.88
N SER A 73 7.40 -7.37 -9.41
CA SER A 73 8.57 -7.62 -10.25
C SER A 73 8.38 -9.04 -10.78
N ARG A 74 7.80 -9.13 -11.96
CA ARG A 74 7.32 -10.38 -12.54
C ARG A 74 8.53 -11.09 -13.13
N ILE A 75 9.28 -11.77 -12.28
CA ILE A 75 10.19 -12.82 -12.75
C ILE A 75 9.31 -13.80 -13.52
N PRO A 76 9.61 -14.09 -14.80
CA PRO A 76 8.82 -15.01 -15.59
C PRO A 76 8.81 -16.39 -14.93
N GLU A 77 7.67 -17.07 -14.97
CA GLU A 77 7.46 -18.32 -14.21
C GLU A 77 8.45 -19.41 -14.65
N LYS A 78 8.78 -19.44 -15.94
CA LYS A 78 9.79 -20.32 -16.51
C LYS A 78 11.16 -20.19 -15.84
N GLU A 79 11.60 -18.97 -15.54
CA GLU A 79 12.88 -18.75 -14.88
C GLU A 79 12.83 -19.11 -13.39
N LYS A 80 11.69 -18.91 -12.71
CA LYS A 80 11.53 -19.36 -11.34
C LYS A 80 11.62 -20.88 -11.24
N GLN A 81 10.93 -21.58 -12.14
CA GLN A 81 10.93 -23.03 -12.16
C GLN A 81 12.34 -23.57 -12.40
N ARG A 82 13.08 -22.97 -13.34
CA ARG A 82 14.50 -23.30 -13.59
C ARG A 82 15.35 -23.10 -12.32
N VAL A 83 15.17 -22.01 -11.59
CA VAL A 83 15.89 -21.74 -10.32
C VAL A 83 15.54 -22.74 -9.21
N ILE A 84 14.29 -23.21 -9.16
CA ILE A 84 13.82 -24.22 -8.20
C ILE A 84 14.43 -25.59 -8.53
N GLU A 85 14.39 -26.00 -9.80
CA GLU A 85 14.95 -27.26 -10.27
C GLU A 85 16.46 -27.33 -10.03
N LEU A 86 17.19 -26.26 -10.34
CA LEU A 86 18.63 -26.17 -10.08
C LEU A 86 18.96 -26.29 -8.60
N LYS A 87 18.13 -25.73 -7.72
CA LYS A 87 18.32 -25.84 -6.26
C LYS A 87 17.98 -27.24 -5.74
N LYS A 88 16.97 -27.90 -6.29
CA LYS A 88 16.65 -29.30 -5.97
C LYS A 88 17.77 -30.25 -6.41
N ARG A 89 18.32 -30.05 -7.61
CA ARG A 89 19.45 -30.83 -8.14
C ARG A 89 20.75 -30.58 -7.36
N HIS A 90 21.02 -29.34 -6.96
CA HIS A 90 22.23 -28.94 -6.25
C HIS A 90 21.93 -28.34 -4.88
N ARG A 91 21.52 -29.20 -3.93
CA ARG A 91 21.06 -28.77 -2.60
C ARG A 91 22.12 -27.99 -1.82
N SER A 92 23.39 -28.35 -1.93
CA SER A 92 24.52 -27.71 -1.25
C SER A 92 24.96 -26.38 -1.89
N TRP A 93 24.51 -26.06 -3.10
CA TRP A 93 24.99 -24.87 -3.80
C TRP A 93 24.23 -23.60 -3.40
N GLY A 94 25.00 -22.52 -3.22
CA GLY A 94 24.48 -21.18 -2.97
C GLY A 94 24.06 -20.45 -4.25
N ALA A 95 23.26 -19.38 -4.11
CA ALA A 95 22.72 -18.61 -5.23
C ALA A 95 23.81 -18.03 -6.15
N MET A 96 24.94 -17.59 -5.58
CA MET A 96 26.08 -17.06 -6.34
C MET A 96 26.72 -18.15 -7.22
N ARG A 97 26.91 -19.35 -6.67
CA ARG A 97 27.48 -20.47 -7.41
C ARG A 97 26.56 -20.89 -8.56
N ILE A 98 25.26 -21.06 -8.30
CA ILE A 98 24.27 -21.40 -9.33
C ILE A 98 24.21 -20.32 -10.43
N LYS A 99 24.29 -19.03 -10.06
CA LYS A 99 24.32 -17.94 -11.04
C LYS A 99 25.52 -18.02 -11.96
N ARG A 100 26.71 -18.28 -11.40
CA ARG A 100 27.98 -18.35 -12.14
C ARG A 100 28.00 -19.54 -13.09
N GLU A 101 27.62 -20.72 -12.61
CA GLU A 101 27.67 -21.96 -13.39
C GLU A 101 26.62 -21.99 -14.52
N TYR A 102 25.43 -21.43 -14.27
CA TYR A 102 24.31 -21.50 -15.22
C TYR A 102 24.00 -20.19 -15.95
N GLY A 103 24.83 -19.15 -15.76
CA GLY A 103 24.72 -17.87 -16.46
C GLY A 103 23.35 -17.17 -16.30
N LEU A 104 22.73 -17.27 -15.12
CA LEU A 104 21.36 -16.79 -14.92
C LEU A 104 21.28 -15.25 -14.88
N ALA A 105 20.30 -14.68 -15.58
CA ALA A 105 20.00 -13.25 -15.56
C ALA A 105 19.42 -12.76 -14.21
N ILE A 106 18.88 -13.67 -13.40
CA ILE A 106 18.25 -13.35 -12.11
C ILE A 106 19.33 -12.96 -11.09
N SER A 107 19.04 -11.93 -10.28
CA SER A 107 19.90 -11.56 -9.14
C SER A 107 19.95 -12.67 -8.08
N ASP A 108 21.09 -12.80 -7.43
CA ASP A 108 21.29 -13.73 -6.30
C ASP A 108 20.26 -13.51 -5.18
N LYS A 109 19.90 -12.25 -4.90
CA LYS A 109 18.87 -11.86 -3.94
C LYS A 109 17.48 -12.37 -4.34
N ALA A 110 17.13 -12.30 -5.63
CA ALA A 110 15.86 -12.81 -6.13
C ALA A 110 15.80 -14.34 -6.06
N MET A 111 16.88 -15.05 -6.40
CA MET A 111 16.97 -16.51 -6.23
C MET A 111 16.78 -16.95 -4.78
N ARG A 112 17.47 -16.31 -3.82
CA ARG A 112 17.28 -16.58 -2.38
C ARG A 112 15.85 -16.28 -1.91
N LYS A 113 15.19 -15.26 -2.48
CA LYS A 113 13.79 -14.94 -2.16
C LYS A 113 12.84 -16.03 -2.67
N ILE A 114 13.07 -16.54 -3.88
CA ILE A 114 12.32 -17.66 -4.45
C ILE A 114 12.50 -18.90 -3.56
N TRP A 115 13.74 -19.27 -3.22
CA TRP A 115 14.00 -20.44 -2.38
C TRP A 115 13.38 -20.37 -0.99
N ARG A 116 13.38 -19.20 -0.35
CA ARG A 116 12.69 -19.00 0.94
C ARG A 116 11.18 -19.12 0.81
N LYS A 117 10.60 -18.61 -0.28
CA LYS A 117 9.16 -18.73 -0.55
C LYS A 117 8.75 -20.20 -0.77
N GLU A 118 9.59 -20.97 -1.44
CA GLU A 118 9.39 -22.40 -1.75
C GLU A 118 9.88 -23.35 -0.62
N GLY A 119 10.35 -22.83 0.51
CA GLY A 119 10.81 -23.65 1.65
C GLY A 119 12.12 -24.42 1.42
N LEU A 120 12.86 -24.12 0.35
CA LEU A 120 14.13 -24.80 0.00
C LEU A 120 15.32 -24.31 0.83
N THR A 121 15.16 -23.21 1.58
CA THR A 121 16.18 -22.61 2.43
C THR A 121 15.47 -21.89 3.58
N LYS A 122 15.98 -22.03 4.82
CA LYS A 122 15.53 -21.25 5.97
C LYS A 122 15.96 -19.78 5.84
#